data_AF-A0A8S9F997-F1
#
_entry.id   AF-A0A8S9F997-F1
#
_cell.length_a   1.000
_cell.length_b   1.000
_cell.length_c   1.000
_cell.angle_alpha   90.00
_cell.angle_beta   90.00
_cell.angle_gamma   90.00
#
_symmetry.space_group_name_H-M   'P 1'
#
loop_
_entity.id
_entity.type
_entity.pdbx_description
1 polymer ?
#
loop_
_entity_poly.entity_id
_entity_poly.type
_entity_poly.pdbx_seq_one_letter_code
_entity_poly.pdbx_strand_id
1 'polypeptide(L)'
;DIKEHVKQLEKAVSGKEPRYVLRALRALPSTSRRLNSNVLHKAINGFFTSNSAMRDFLLGFLEESMDTEAELQFRPRMGKAASAPLLPEVETYLQLLLVIYLMNSKRYPEAQKVSDDLMQKISSQNRRALDLVVAKCYYYHSRIYEFLNKLDVVRSFLHARLRTATLRHDADGQATLLNLLLRNYLHYSLYDQAEKLVSKSVFPEQANNNEWARYLYYTGRIKAIQLEYSEARRTMTNALRKAPQHTAVGFKQTVHKLLIVVELLLGEIPDRLQFRQPSLKRSLMPYFLLTQAVRTGNLAKFNQVLDQFGDKFQADGTYTLIIRLRHNVIKTGVRMISLSYSRISLADIAQKLQLDSPEDAEFIVAKAIRDGVIEASINHEKGYVQSKEMIDIYSTREPQLAFHQRISFCLDIHNMSVKAMRFPPKSYNKDLESAEERREREQQDLEFAKEMAEDDDDGFP
;
A
#
# COMPACT_ATOMS: atom_id res chain seq x y z
N ASP A 1 11.16 1.36 -26.07
CA ASP A 1 10.64 0.91 -24.76
C ASP A 1 11.15 -0.46 -24.34
N ILE A 2 10.67 -1.58 -24.90
CA ILE A 2 11.07 -2.94 -24.45
C ILE A 2 12.59 -3.17 -24.56
N LYS A 3 13.23 -2.77 -25.67
CA LYS A 3 14.70 -2.84 -25.84
C LYS A 3 15.47 -1.98 -24.83
N GLU A 4 14.88 -0.85 -24.43
CA GLU A 4 15.46 0.04 -23.43
C GLU A 4 15.29 -0.52 -22.01
N HIS A 5 14.17 -1.19 -21.74
CA HIS A 5 13.93 -1.90 -20.48
C HIS A 5 14.89 -3.08 -20.33
N VAL A 6 15.09 -3.86 -21.39
CA VAL A 6 16.10 -4.95 -21.41
C VAL A 6 17.50 -4.39 -21.22
N LYS A 7 17.88 -3.29 -21.90
CA LYS A 7 19.18 -2.62 -21.69
C LYS A 7 19.33 -2.09 -20.26
N GLN A 8 18.26 -1.60 -19.64
CA GLN A 8 18.26 -1.15 -18.24
C GLN A 8 18.36 -2.32 -17.26
N LEU A 9 17.71 -3.46 -17.53
CA LEU A 9 17.86 -4.69 -16.75
C LEU A 9 19.28 -5.26 -16.86
N GLU A 10 19.87 -5.26 -18.06
CA GLU A 10 21.27 -5.68 -18.27
C GLU A 10 22.25 -4.75 -17.55
N LYS A 11 22.03 -3.43 -17.61
CA LYS A 11 22.81 -2.47 -16.81
C LYS A 11 22.59 -2.65 -15.31
N ALA A 12 21.39 -3.03 -14.87
CA ALA A 12 21.11 -3.32 -13.46
C ALA A 12 21.87 -4.55 -12.97
N VAL A 13 21.97 -5.59 -13.81
CA VAL A 13 22.71 -6.81 -13.51
C VAL A 13 24.21 -6.54 -13.48
N SER A 14 24.74 -5.78 -14.44
CA SER A 14 26.17 -5.41 -14.47
C SER A 14 26.56 -4.43 -13.36
N GLY A 15 25.67 -3.48 -13.01
CA GLY A 15 25.92 -2.47 -11.97
C GLY A 15 25.46 -2.85 -10.56
N LYS A 16 24.77 -3.99 -10.39
CA LYS A 16 24.09 -4.41 -9.14
C LYS A 16 23.17 -3.34 -8.53
N GLU A 17 22.68 -2.41 -9.35
CA GLU A 17 21.83 -1.31 -8.89
C GLU A 17 20.34 -1.64 -9.09
N PRO A 18 19.54 -1.77 -8.01
CA PRO A 18 18.11 -2.10 -8.10
C PRO A 18 17.27 -0.97 -8.72
N ARG A 19 17.83 0.24 -8.82
CA ARG A 19 17.18 1.45 -9.35
C ARG A 19 16.78 1.31 -10.83
N TYR A 20 17.62 0.66 -11.64
CA TYR A 20 17.35 0.48 -13.06
C TYR A 20 16.25 -0.55 -13.33
N VAL A 21 16.14 -1.60 -12.50
CA VAL A 21 15.01 -2.56 -12.54
C VAL A 21 13.69 -1.86 -12.18
N LEU A 22 13.69 -1.04 -11.13
CA LEU A 22 12.50 -0.26 -10.71
C LEU A 22 12.00 0.72 -11.78
N ARG A 23 12.90 1.31 -12.58
CA ARG A 23 12.55 2.22 -13.68
C ARG A 23 11.83 1.47 -14.81
N ALA A 24 12.35 0.30 -15.21
CA ALA A 24 11.71 -0.57 -16.20
C ALA A 24 10.33 -1.06 -15.73
N LEU A 25 10.22 -1.47 -14.45
CA LEU A 25 8.96 -1.93 -13.86
C LEU A 25 7.92 -0.81 -13.68
N ARG A 26 8.33 0.46 -13.54
CA ARG A 26 7.41 1.60 -13.46
C ARG A 26 6.73 1.90 -14.80
N ALA A 27 7.42 1.66 -15.92
CA ALA A 27 6.87 1.85 -17.27
C ALA A 27 5.98 0.68 -17.73
N LEU A 28 6.01 -0.45 -17.02
CA LEU A 28 5.27 -1.69 -17.32
C LEU A 28 3.75 -1.49 -17.57
N PRO A 29 3.00 -0.67 -16.82
CA PRO A 29 1.56 -0.47 -17.06
C PRO A 29 1.26 0.35 -18.32
N SER A 30 2.16 1.25 -18.69
CA SER A 30 2.03 2.08 -19.89
C SER A 30 2.39 1.27 -21.13
N THR A 31 3.44 0.45 -21.03
CA THR A 31 3.80 -0.47 -22.11
C THR A 31 2.74 -1.54 -22.27
N SER A 32 2.18 -2.11 -21.19
CA SER A 32 1.15 -3.16 -21.26
C SER A 32 -0.14 -2.73 -21.95
N ARG A 33 -0.49 -1.44 -21.91
CA ARG A 33 -1.65 -0.89 -22.65
C ARG A 33 -1.40 -0.71 -24.15
N ARG A 34 -0.12 -0.71 -24.56
CA ARG A 34 0.34 -0.53 -25.94
C ARG A 34 0.89 -1.82 -26.56
N LEU A 35 0.77 -2.95 -25.87
CA LEU A 35 1.24 -4.25 -26.37
C LEU A 35 0.26 -4.80 -27.40
N ASN A 36 0.75 -5.04 -28.62
CA ASN A 36 0.05 -5.77 -29.68
C ASN A 36 0.67 -7.18 -29.83
N SER A 37 -0.14 -8.18 -30.23
CA SER A 37 0.31 -9.58 -30.46
C SER A 37 1.56 -9.62 -31.35
N ASN A 38 1.56 -8.82 -32.44
CA ASN A 38 2.65 -8.74 -33.41
C ASN A 38 3.97 -8.21 -32.80
N VAL A 39 3.90 -7.31 -31.81
CA VAL A 39 5.09 -6.76 -31.13
C VAL A 39 5.64 -7.76 -30.12
N LEU A 40 4.78 -8.53 -29.46
CA LEU A 40 5.18 -9.63 -28.57
C LEU A 40 5.81 -10.78 -29.37
N HIS A 41 5.21 -11.17 -30.50
CA HIS A 41 5.77 -12.16 -31.42
C HIS A 41 7.16 -11.74 -31.92
N LYS A 42 7.32 -10.50 -32.41
CA LYS A 42 8.62 -9.99 -32.90
C LYS A 42 9.65 -9.83 -31.77
N ALA A 43 9.24 -9.46 -30.56
CA ALA A 43 10.13 -9.37 -29.40
C ALA A 43 10.58 -10.76 -28.91
N ILE A 44 9.67 -11.74 -28.85
CA ILE A 44 9.98 -13.11 -28.44
C ILE A 44 10.91 -13.75 -29.47
N ASN A 45 10.61 -13.62 -30.77
CA ASN A 45 11.48 -14.14 -31.84
C ASN A 45 12.84 -13.43 -31.92
N GLY A 46 12.91 -12.14 -31.60
CA GLY A 46 14.15 -11.36 -31.65
C GLY A 46 15.06 -11.49 -30.42
N PHE A 47 14.51 -11.88 -29.26
CA PHE A 47 15.28 -12.09 -28.03
C PHE A 47 15.54 -13.58 -27.75
N PHE A 48 14.58 -14.48 -27.97
CA PHE A 48 14.76 -15.93 -27.79
C PHE A 48 15.34 -16.58 -29.06
N THR A 49 16.63 -16.39 -29.29
CA THR A 49 17.34 -17.07 -30.39
C THR A 49 17.95 -18.41 -29.96
N SER A 50 18.11 -18.67 -28.66
CA SER A 50 18.86 -19.83 -28.13
C SER A 50 18.01 -20.90 -27.43
N ASN A 51 16.78 -20.59 -26.97
CA ASN A 51 15.95 -21.49 -26.16
C ASN A 51 14.63 -21.85 -26.90
N SER A 52 14.67 -22.87 -27.77
CA SER A 52 13.57 -23.22 -28.68
C SER A 52 12.32 -23.72 -27.94
N ALA A 53 12.45 -24.59 -26.92
CA ALA A 53 11.27 -25.17 -26.25
C ALA A 53 10.37 -24.14 -25.53
N MET A 54 10.97 -23.12 -24.90
CA MET A 54 10.20 -22.05 -24.24
C MET A 54 9.63 -21.07 -25.26
N ARG A 55 10.35 -20.82 -26.35
CA ARG A 55 9.88 -20.02 -27.47
C ARG A 55 8.65 -20.68 -28.12
N ASP A 56 8.71 -21.97 -28.41
CA ASP A 56 7.63 -22.71 -29.07
C ASP A 56 6.38 -22.83 -28.17
N PHE A 57 6.57 -23.00 -26.85
CA PHE A 57 5.49 -22.95 -25.87
C PHE A 57 4.84 -21.56 -25.78
N LEU A 58 5.63 -20.49 -25.72
CA LEU A 58 5.12 -19.12 -25.64
C LEU A 58 4.46 -18.65 -26.96
N LEU A 59 4.96 -19.12 -28.10
CA LEU A 59 4.38 -18.85 -29.41
C LEU A 59 3.05 -19.58 -29.61
N GLY A 60 2.86 -20.77 -29.02
CA GLY A 60 1.59 -21.50 -29.08
C GLY A 60 0.40 -20.82 -28.39
N PHE A 61 0.64 -19.82 -27.53
CA PHE A 61 -0.40 -19.04 -26.85
C PHE A 61 -0.70 -17.68 -27.51
N LEU A 62 0.04 -17.31 -28.56
CA LEU A 62 -0.17 -16.06 -29.28
C LEU A 62 -0.91 -16.36 -30.60
N GLU A 63 -1.93 -15.56 -30.93
CA GLU A 63 -2.59 -15.67 -32.24
C GLU A 63 -1.60 -15.30 -33.34
N GLU A 64 -1.57 -16.13 -34.40
CA GLU A 64 -0.72 -15.97 -35.58
C GLU A 64 -0.70 -14.52 -36.06
N SER A 65 0.48 -13.93 -36.08
CA SER A 65 0.65 -12.59 -36.65
C SER A 65 0.49 -12.69 -38.17
N MET A 66 -0.61 -12.18 -38.72
CA MET A 66 -0.61 -11.73 -40.11
C MET A 66 0.44 -10.61 -40.23
N ASP A 67 1.49 -10.87 -40.99
CA ASP A 67 2.58 -9.93 -41.26
C ASP A 67 2.01 -8.70 -41.98
N THR A 68 1.70 -7.67 -41.22
CA THR A 68 1.50 -6.32 -41.75
C THR A 68 2.84 -5.60 -41.69
N GLU A 69 3.30 -5.19 -42.87
CA GLU A 69 4.53 -4.46 -43.18
C GLU A 69 4.58 -3.09 -42.50
N ALA A 70 4.69 -3.07 -41.18
CA ALA A 70 5.17 -1.92 -40.45
C ALA A 70 6.61 -2.23 -40.03
N GLU A 71 7.57 -1.60 -40.71
CA GLU A 71 8.98 -1.54 -40.31
C GLU A 71 9.12 -0.81 -38.96
N LEU A 72 8.76 -1.50 -37.88
CA LEU A 72 9.31 -1.21 -36.57
C LEU A 72 10.78 -1.62 -36.64
N GLN A 73 11.70 -0.66 -36.43
CA GLN A 73 13.15 -0.90 -36.33
C GLN A 73 13.49 -1.84 -35.15
N PHE A 74 13.17 -3.12 -35.32
CA PHE A 74 13.51 -4.20 -34.42
C PHE A 74 14.53 -5.07 -35.14
N ARG A 75 15.77 -4.56 -35.27
CA ARG A 75 16.87 -5.43 -35.69
C ARG A 75 17.05 -6.50 -34.61
N PRO A 76 16.92 -7.80 -34.94
CA PRO A 76 17.25 -8.89 -34.03
C PRO A 76 18.66 -8.69 -33.47
N ARG A 77 18.93 -9.15 -32.24
CA ARG A 77 20.33 -9.25 -31.79
C ARG A 77 21.08 -10.12 -32.80
N MET A 78 22.06 -9.56 -33.50
CA MET A 78 22.93 -10.34 -34.39
C MET A 78 24.29 -10.60 -33.72
N GLY A 79 24.83 -11.79 -33.95
CA GLY A 79 26.17 -12.21 -33.52
C GLY A 79 26.25 -12.84 -32.13
N LYS A 80 27.44 -12.79 -31.51
CA LYS A 80 27.78 -13.44 -30.22
C LYS A 80 26.89 -13.04 -29.02
N ALA A 81 26.13 -11.95 -29.13
CA ALA A 81 25.17 -11.49 -28.12
C ALA A 81 23.80 -12.21 -28.18
N ALA A 82 23.52 -12.93 -29.27
CA ALA A 82 22.34 -13.81 -29.44
C ALA A 82 22.64 -15.28 -29.11
N SER A 83 23.92 -15.67 -29.09
CA SER A 83 24.39 -16.99 -28.64
C SER A 83 24.74 -17.02 -27.15
N ALA A 84 24.89 -15.86 -26.50
CA ALA A 84 25.00 -15.79 -25.05
C ALA A 84 23.65 -16.18 -24.42
N PRO A 85 23.62 -17.07 -23.42
CA PRO A 85 22.37 -17.42 -22.74
C PRO A 85 21.72 -16.13 -22.23
N LEU A 86 20.44 -15.94 -22.55
CA LEU A 86 19.68 -14.80 -22.06
C LEU A 86 19.78 -14.77 -20.55
N LEU A 87 19.97 -13.56 -20.02
CA LEU A 87 19.87 -13.32 -18.59
C LEU A 87 18.47 -13.75 -18.14
N PRO A 88 18.35 -14.62 -17.11
CA PRO A 88 17.04 -15.08 -16.64
C PRO A 88 16.09 -13.96 -16.21
N GLU A 89 16.64 -12.80 -15.84
CA GLU A 89 15.90 -11.57 -15.55
C GLU A 89 15.14 -11.04 -16.78
N VAL A 90 15.69 -11.20 -17.98
CA VAL A 90 15.07 -10.79 -19.25
C VAL A 90 13.99 -11.80 -19.66
N GLU A 91 14.26 -13.09 -19.48
CA GLU A 91 13.30 -14.16 -19.76
C GLU A 91 12.06 -14.06 -18.85
N THR A 92 12.25 -13.90 -17.54
CA THR A 92 11.16 -13.72 -16.58
C THR A 92 10.37 -12.44 -16.83
N TYR A 93 11.02 -11.35 -17.24
CA TYR A 93 10.35 -10.10 -17.60
C TYR A 93 9.51 -10.24 -18.88
N LEU A 94 10.00 -10.96 -19.90
CA LEU A 94 9.24 -11.21 -21.14
C LEU A 94 8.04 -12.13 -20.89
N GLN A 95 8.21 -13.18 -20.09
CA GLN A 95 7.10 -14.06 -19.68
C GLN A 95 6.06 -13.30 -18.84
N LEU A 96 6.49 -12.38 -17.97
CA LEU A 96 5.60 -11.49 -17.23
C LEU A 96 4.76 -10.60 -18.16
N LEU A 97 5.36 -10.05 -19.22
CA LEU A 97 4.62 -9.24 -20.21
C LEU A 97 3.58 -10.08 -20.96
N LEU A 98 3.90 -11.34 -21.29
CA LEU A 98 2.97 -12.26 -21.94
C LEU A 98 1.80 -12.62 -21.01
N VAL A 99 2.06 -12.88 -19.72
CA VAL A 99 1.02 -13.07 -18.71
C VAL A 99 0.08 -11.87 -18.59
N ILE A 100 0.63 -10.65 -18.62
CA ILE A 100 -0.17 -9.42 -18.57
C ILE A 100 -1.02 -9.27 -19.84
N TYR A 101 -0.48 -9.60 -21.01
CA TYR A 101 -1.21 -9.58 -22.26
C TYR A 101 -2.37 -10.59 -22.27
N LEU A 102 -2.12 -11.84 -21.86
CA LEU A 102 -3.15 -12.88 -21.76
C LEU A 102 -4.26 -12.51 -20.74
N MET A 103 -3.88 -11.84 -19.66
CA MET A 103 -4.84 -11.30 -18.70
C MET A 103 -5.72 -10.20 -19.33
N ASN A 104 -5.14 -9.33 -20.16
CA ASN A 104 -5.90 -8.29 -20.85
C ASN A 104 -6.81 -8.86 -21.95
N SER A 105 -6.40 -9.94 -22.62
CA SER A 105 -7.21 -10.66 -23.61
C SER A 105 -8.23 -11.63 -23.00
N LYS A 106 -8.36 -11.65 -21.66
CA LYS A 106 -9.29 -12.49 -20.87
C LYS A 106 -9.09 -14.02 -21.04
N ARG A 107 -7.92 -14.47 -21.52
CA ARG A 107 -7.57 -15.91 -21.61
C ARG A 107 -6.95 -16.42 -20.31
N TYR A 108 -7.78 -16.57 -19.27
CA TYR A 108 -7.33 -16.93 -17.93
C TYR A 108 -6.71 -18.34 -17.77
N PRO A 109 -7.20 -19.43 -18.41
CA PRO A 109 -6.63 -20.77 -18.16
C PRO A 109 -5.24 -20.97 -18.80
N GLU A 110 -4.98 -20.31 -19.93
CA GLU A 110 -3.67 -20.30 -20.59
C GLU A 110 -2.68 -19.45 -19.80
N ALA A 111 -3.12 -18.28 -19.31
CA ALA A 111 -2.32 -17.43 -18.44
C ALA A 111 -1.91 -18.14 -17.13
N GLN A 112 -2.78 -19.01 -16.60
CA GLN A 112 -2.47 -19.82 -15.42
C GLN A 112 -1.30 -20.77 -15.68
N LYS A 113 -1.36 -21.56 -16.77
CA LYS A 113 -0.28 -22.51 -17.12
C LYS A 113 1.06 -21.82 -17.33
N VAL A 114 1.06 -20.71 -18.07
CA VAL A 114 2.28 -19.91 -18.29
C VAL A 114 2.81 -19.33 -16.97
N SER A 115 1.91 -18.90 -16.07
CA SER A 115 2.34 -18.37 -14.77
C SER A 115 2.89 -19.45 -13.84
N ASP A 116 2.36 -20.67 -13.87
CA ASP A 116 2.83 -21.78 -13.03
C ASP A 116 4.22 -22.26 -13.48
N ASP A 117 4.45 -22.36 -14.79
CA ASP A 117 5.76 -22.70 -15.37
C ASP A 117 6.83 -21.62 -15.06
N LEU A 118 6.45 -20.34 -15.18
CA LEU A 118 7.29 -19.22 -14.76
C LEU A 118 7.70 -19.34 -13.28
N MET A 119 6.76 -19.72 -12.39
CA MET A 119 7.03 -19.88 -10.97
C MET A 119 7.96 -21.06 -10.65
N GLN A 120 7.83 -22.17 -11.36
CA GLN A 120 8.73 -23.32 -11.22
C GLN A 120 10.15 -22.96 -11.66
N LYS A 121 10.31 -22.24 -12.78
CA LYS A 121 11.62 -21.78 -13.27
C LYS A 121 12.30 -20.79 -12.31
N ILE A 122 11.54 -19.82 -11.79
CA ILE A 122 12.01 -18.89 -10.76
C ILE A 122 12.49 -19.62 -9.49
N SER A 123 11.86 -20.74 -9.13
CA SER A 123 12.24 -21.50 -7.94
C SER A 123 13.63 -22.14 -8.04
N SER A 124 14.08 -22.46 -9.25
CA SER A 124 15.37 -23.10 -9.53
C SER A 124 16.57 -22.12 -9.57
N GLN A 125 16.31 -20.81 -9.71
CA GLN A 125 17.36 -19.80 -9.90
C GLN A 125 17.56 -18.96 -8.63
N ASN A 126 18.82 -18.83 -8.20
CA ASN A 126 19.20 -18.17 -6.94
C ASN A 126 19.99 -16.86 -7.19
N ARG A 127 19.34 -15.84 -7.78
CA ARG A 127 19.95 -14.50 -7.98
C ARG A 127 19.13 -13.42 -7.29
N ARG A 128 19.76 -12.61 -6.43
CA ARG A 128 19.10 -11.50 -5.70
C ARG A 128 18.52 -10.41 -6.60
N ALA A 129 19.09 -10.21 -7.80
CA ALA A 129 18.56 -9.25 -8.77
C ALA A 129 17.20 -9.71 -9.34
N LEU A 130 16.91 -11.01 -9.30
CA LEU A 130 15.68 -11.62 -9.77
C LEU A 130 14.51 -11.34 -8.80
N ASP A 131 14.79 -11.19 -7.51
CA ASP A 131 13.78 -11.08 -6.44
C ASP A 131 12.83 -9.89 -6.66
N LEU A 132 13.32 -8.76 -7.17
CA LEU A 132 12.51 -7.58 -7.52
C LEU A 132 11.52 -7.83 -8.67
N VAL A 133 11.94 -8.60 -9.68
CA VAL A 133 11.09 -9.00 -10.82
C VAL A 133 10.09 -10.05 -10.36
N VAL A 134 10.56 -10.99 -9.55
CA VAL A 134 9.80 -12.09 -8.97
C VAL A 134 8.69 -11.59 -8.05
N ALA A 135 8.93 -10.53 -7.29
CA ALA A 135 7.90 -9.84 -6.50
C ALA A 135 6.71 -9.37 -7.35
N LYS A 136 6.96 -8.92 -8.59
CA LYS A 136 5.90 -8.60 -9.55
C LYS A 136 5.27 -9.84 -10.16
N CYS A 137 6.05 -10.88 -10.46
CA CYS A 137 5.52 -12.16 -10.89
C CYS A 137 4.54 -12.73 -9.85
N TYR A 138 4.85 -12.70 -8.55
CA TYR A 138 3.92 -13.14 -7.48
C TYR A 138 2.63 -12.33 -7.49
N TYR A 139 2.73 -11.01 -7.69
CA TYR A 139 1.55 -10.16 -7.78
C TYR A 139 0.64 -10.54 -8.95
N TYR A 140 1.18 -10.70 -10.16
CA TYR A 140 0.35 -11.06 -11.33
C TYR A 140 -0.16 -12.50 -11.26
N HIS A 141 0.65 -13.43 -10.76
CA HIS A 141 0.22 -14.80 -10.49
C HIS A 141 -0.99 -14.82 -9.55
N SER A 142 -0.89 -14.17 -8.38
CA SER A 142 -2.01 -14.10 -7.45
C SER A 142 -3.26 -13.48 -8.10
N ARG A 143 -3.11 -12.46 -8.95
CA ARG A 143 -4.22 -11.80 -9.64
C ARG A 143 -4.93 -12.70 -10.65
N ILE A 144 -4.21 -13.57 -11.37
CA ILE A 144 -4.82 -14.55 -12.28
C ILE A 144 -5.64 -15.56 -11.47
N TYR A 145 -5.09 -16.03 -10.36
CA TYR A 145 -5.78 -16.96 -9.47
C TYR A 145 -7.00 -16.34 -8.77
N GLU A 146 -7.01 -15.01 -8.56
CA GLU A 146 -8.21 -14.28 -8.14
C GLU A 146 -9.32 -14.34 -9.21
N PHE A 147 -8.99 -14.14 -10.49
CA PHE A 147 -9.98 -14.21 -11.57
C PHE A 147 -10.55 -15.62 -11.77
N LEU A 148 -9.74 -16.65 -11.49
CA LEU A 148 -10.14 -18.05 -11.57
C LEU A 148 -10.80 -18.57 -10.27
N ASN A 149 -10.94 -17.73 -9.24
CA ASN A 149 -11.49 -18.07 -7.92
C ASN A 149 -10.80 -19.27 -7.22
N LYS A 150 -9.55 -19.60 -7.57
CA LYS A 150 -8.78 -20.74 -7.01
C LYS A 150 -7.67 -20.24 -6.06
N LEU A 151 -8.03 -19.43 -5.08
CA LEU A 151 -7.05 -18.75 -4.23
C LEU A 151 -6.49 -19.62 -3.10
N ASP A 152 -7.15 -20.72 -2.73
CA ASP A 152 -6.72 -21.60 -1.64
C ASP A 152 -5.48 -22.42 -2.00
N VAL A 153 -5.38 -22.89 -3.25
CA VAL A 153 -4.23 -23.69 -3.74
C VAL A 153 -2.93 -22.87 -3.65
N VAL A 154 -3.01 -21.59 -4.00
CA VAL A 154 -1.88 -20.65 -3.99
C VAL A 154 -1.41 -20.32 -2.57
N ARG A 155 -2.25 -20.46 -1.54
CA ARG A 155 -1.89 -20.13 -0.15
C ARG A 155 -0.72 -20.97 0.35
N SER A 156 -0.76 -22.28 0.10
CA SER A 156 0.31 -23.20 0.50
C SER A 156 1.65 -22.86 -0.17
N PHE A 157 1.59 -22.55 -1.48
CA PHE A 157 2.73 -22.12 -2.27
C PHE A 157 3.34 -20.80 -1.75
N LEU A 158 2.49 -19.80 -1.47
CA LEU A 158 2.92 -18.51 -0.94
C LEU A 158 3.57 -18.64 0.45
N HIS A 159 3.07 -19.52 1.32
CA HIS A 159 3.68 -19.78 2.64
C HIS A 159 5.06 -20.41 2.55
N ALA A 160 5.21 -21.44 1.71
CA ALA A 160 6.50 -22.07 1.47
C ALA A 160 7.52 -21.05 0.92
N ARG A 161 7.06 -20.15 0.04
CA ARG A 161 7.90 -19.12 -0.54
C ARG A 161 8.23 -17.98 0.43
N LEU A 162 7.27 -17.54 1.26
CA LEU A 162 7.50 -16.55 2.30
C LEU A 162 8.60 -17.03 3.26
N ARG A 163 8.51 -18.28 3.73
CA ARG A 163 9.54 -18.89 4.59
C ARG A 163 10.92 -18.86 3.93
N THR A 164 10.98 -19.18 2.64
CA THR A 164 12.23 -19.15 1.86
C THR A 164 12.77 -17.73 1.70
N ALA A 165 11.92 -16.74 1.44
CA ALA A 165 12.31 -15.34 1.30
C ALA A 165 12.84 -14.76 2.61
N THR A 166 12.22 -15.11 3.75
CA THR A 166 12.68 -14.70 5.09
C THR A 166 14.06 -15.28 5.40
N LEU A 167 14.31 -16.55 5.06
CA LEU A 167 15.64 -17.17 5.22
C LEU A 167 16.71 -16.56 4.30
N ARG A 168 16.30 -16.08 3.12
CA ARG A 168 17.20 -15.41 2.15
C ARG A 168 17.43 -13.93 2.45
N HIS A 169 16.74 -13.37 3.46
CA HIS A 169 16.72 -11.94 3.79
C HIS A 169 16.34 -11.04 2.60
N ASP A 170 15.41 -11.51 1.76
CA ASP A 170 14.85 -10.69 0.68
C ASP A 170 13.68 -9.85 1.19
N ALA A 171 13.94 -8.58 1.45
CA ALA A 171 12.97 -7.63 2.02
C ALA A 171 11.79 -7.33 1.07
N ASP A 172 12.04 -7.20 -0.23
CA ASP A 172 10.99 -6.82 -1.20
C ASP A 172 10.10 -8.02 -1.57
N GLY A 173 10.69 -9.20 -1.77
CA GLY A 173 9.93 -10.44 -1.96
C GLY A 173 9.12 -10.81 -0.72
N GLN A 174 9.69 -10.69 0.48
CA GLN A 174 8.96 -10.92 1.73
C GLN A 174 7.78 -9.95 1.89
N ALA A 175 7.98 -8.65 1.63
CA ALA A 175 6.93 -7.64 1.75
C ALA A 175 5.78 -7.86 0.74
N THR A 176 6.08 -8.22 -0.50
CA THR A 176 5.06 -8.54 -1.50
C THR A 176 4.29 -9.81 -1.16
N LEU A 177 4.99 -10.89 -0.81
CA LEU A 177 4.36 -12.17 -0.45
C LEU A 177 3.44 -12.02 0.78
N LEU A 178 3.90 -11.29 1.80
CA LEU A 178 3.12 -11.01 2.99
C LEU A 178 1.82 -10.26 2.66
N ASN A 179 1.91 -9.22 1.82
CA ASN A 179 0.74 -8.47 1.36
C ASN A 179 -0.26 -9.34 0.58
N LEU A 180 0.24 -10.26 -0.26
CA LEU A 180 -0.61 -11.18 -1.02
C LEU A 180 -1.30 -12.20 -0.12
N LEU A 181 -0.61 -12.71 0.89
CA LEU A 181 -1.20 -13.60 1.89
C LEU A 181 -2.29 -12.90 2.70
N LEU A 182 -2.03 -11.67 3.17
CA LEU A 182 -3.05 -10.88 3.88
C LEU A 182 -4.27 -10.62 3.01
N ARG A 183 -4.07 -10.32 1.71
CA ARG A 183 -5.17 -10.14 0.77
C ARG A 183 -6.01 -11.42 0.61
N ASN A 184 -5.35 -12.58 0.51
CA ASN A 184 -6.01 -13.89 0.43
C ASN A 184 -6.87 -14.15 1.66
N TYR A 185 -6.32 -13.91 2.87
CA TYR A 185 -7.07 -14.11 4.12
C TYR A 185 -8.27 -13.16 4.25
N LEU A 186 -8.11 -11.89 3.85
CA LEU A 186 -9.20 -10.92 3.87
C LEU A 186 -10.31 -11.26 2.87
N HIS A 187 -9.99 -11.88 1.74
CA HIS A 187 -10.99 -12.30 0.74
C HIS A 187 -11.91 -13.40 1.27
N TYR A 188 -11.34 -14.38 1.97
CA TYR A 188 -12.10 -15.47 2.59
C TYR A 188 -12.58 -15.17 4.01
N SER A 189 -12.47 -13.92 4.48
CA SER A 189 -12.86 -13.50 5.83
C SER A 189 -12.16 -14.22 7.00
N LEU A 190 -10.95 -14.77 6.82
CA LEU A 190 -10.19 -15.40 7.90
C LEU A 190 -9.37 -14.35 8.67
N TYR A 191 -10.06 -13.52 9.45
CA TYR A 191 -9.45 -12.41 10.17
C TYR A 191 -8.52 -12.88 11.31
N ASP A 192 -8.89 -13.92 12.06
CA ASP A 192 -8.10 -14.41 13.20
C ASP A 192 -6.76 -15.02 12.76
N GLN A 193 -6.74 -15.69 11.61
CA GLN A 193 -5.49 -16.25 11.06
C GLN A 193 -4.58 -15.13 10.53
N ALA A 194 -5.17 -14.10 9.92
CA ALA A 194 -4.42 -12.94 9.43
C ALA A 194 -3.78 -12.18 10.58
N GLU A 195 -4.50 -11.98 11.70
CA GLU A 195 -3.97 -11.32 12.89
C GLU A 195 -2.78 -12.09 13.48
N LYS A 196 -2.95 -13.39 13.75
CA LYS A 196 -1.86 -14.23 14.30
C LYS A 196 -0.60 -14.18 13.43
N LEU A 197 -0.80 -14.11 12.12
CA LEU A 197 0.29 -13.96 11.16
C LEU A 197 0.94 -12.58 11.26
N VAL A 198 0.16 -11.49 11.26
CA VAL A 198 0.67 -10.11 11.42
C VAL A 198 1.45 -9.95 12.73
N SER A 199 0.95 -10.48 13.83
CA SER A 199 1.59 -10.38 15.15
C SER A 199 2.92 -11.15 15.22
N LYS A 200 3.06 -12.23 14.44
CA LYS A 200 4.27 -13.07 14.44
C LYS A 200 5.27 -12.72 13.34
N SER A 201 4.82 -12.13 12.24
CA SER A 201 5.68 -11.76 11.11
C SER A 201 6.25 -10.36 11.27
N VAL A 202 7.56 -10.21 11.08
CA VAL A 202 8.19 -8.89 11.00
C VAL A 202 8.11 -8.36 9.57
N PHE A 203 7.49 -7.20 9.39
CA PHE A 203 7.46 -6.53 8.09
C PHE A 203 8.81 -5.87 7.80
N PRO A 204 9.44 -6.09 6.63
CA PRO A 204 10.76 -5.53 6.31
C PRO A 204 10.76 -3.99 6.21
N GLU A 205 11.77 -3.34 6.79
CA GLU A 205 11.89 -1.86 6.78
C GLU A 205 12.23 -1.28 5.41
N GLN A 206 13.02 -2.01 4.60
CA GLN A 206 13.53 -1.56 3.30
C GLN A 206 12.51 -1.67 2.15
N ALA A 207 11.28 -2.14 2.43
CA ALA A 207 10.28 -2.39 1.40
C ALA A 207 9.83 -1.12 0.67
N ASN A 208 9.36 -1.30 -0.55
CA ASN A 208 8.81 -0.21 -1.36
C ASN A 208 7.63 0.50 -0.64
N ASN A 209 7.58 1.84 -0.74
CA ASN A 209 6.48 2.65 -0.18
C ASN A 209 5.08 2.16 -0.62
N ASN A 210 4.94 1.65 -1.85
CA ASN A 210 3.68 1.11 -2.34
C ASN A 210 3.24 -0.16 -1.59
N GLU A 211 4.19 -1.00 -1.18
CA GLU A 211 3.94 -2.24 -0.43
C GLU A 211 3.70 -1.94 1.04
N TRP A 212 4.43 -0.97 1.60
CA TRP A 212 4.14 -0.40 2.91
C TRP A 212 2.72 0.15 3.01
N ALA A 213 2.26 0.90 2.00
CA ALA A 213 0.90 1.45 2.00
C ALA A 213 -0.17 0.34 1.99
N ARG A 214 0.04 -0.74 1.23
CA ARG A 214 -0.85 -1.91 1.19
C ARG A 214 -0.87 -2.65 2.52
N TYR A 215 0.31 -2.89 3.10
CA TYR A 215 0.45 -3.58 4.37
C TYR A 215 -0.26 -2.84 5.51
N LEU A 216 -0.07 -1.53 5.58
CA LEU A 216 -0.75 -0.68 6.57
C LEU A 216 -2.27 -0.68 6.38
N TYR A 217 -2.76 -0.69 5.14
CA TYR A 217 -4.19 -0.82 4.86
C TYR A 217 -4.74 -2.18 5.32
N TYR A 218 -4.07 -3.29 5.01
CA TYR A 218 -4.54 -4.61 5.43
C TYR A 218 -4.49 -4.77 6.96
N THR A 219 -3.39 -4.35 7.58
CA THR A 219 -3.24 -4.36 9.04
C THR A 219 -4.31 -3.50 9.72
N GLY A 220 -4.53 -2.27 9.23
CA GLY A 220 -5.57 -1.41 9.78
C GLY A 220 -6.98 -1.97 9.59
N ARG A 221 -7.23 -2.73 8.52
CA ARG A 221 -8.54 -3.39 8.30
C ARG A 221 -8.75 -4.54 9.29
N ILE A 222 -7.70 -5.31 9.59
CA ILE A 222 -7.73 -6.37 10.61
C ILE A 222 -7.98 -5.75 11.99
N LYS A 223 -7.25 -4.70 12.35
CA LYS A 223 -7.45 -4.00 13.63
C LYS A 223 -8.85 -3.37 13.74
N ALA A 224 -9.39 -2.83 12.64
CA ALA A 224 -10.73 -2.27 12.61
C ALA A 224 -11.82 -3.33 12.88
N ILE A 225 -11.67 -4.58 12.39
CA ILE A 225 -12.68 -5.61 12.66
C ILE A 225 -12.65 -6.09 14.11
N GLN A 226 -11.47 -6.09 14.73
CA GLN A 226 -11.18 -6.49 16.11
C GLN A 226 -11.52 -5.44 17.17
N LEU A 227 -12.19 -4.36 16.77
CA LEU A 227 -12.62 -3.24 17.63
C LEU A 227 -11.49 -2.32 18.12
N GLU A 228 -10.25 -2.50 17.65
CA GLU A 228 -9.13 -1.60 17.94
C GLU A 228 -9.12 -0.37 17.02
N TYR A 229 -10.09 0.53 17.21
CA TYR A 229 -10.29 1.65 16.30
C TYR A 229 -9.19 2.71 16.36
N SER A 230 -8.58 2.94 17.53
CA SER A 230 -7.53 3.97 17.71
C SER A 230 -6.28 3.65 16.88
N GLU A 231 -5.79 2.41 16.96
CA GLU A 231 -4.65 1.97 16.17
C GLU A 231 -4.98 1.83 14.68
N ALA A 232 -6.19 1.36 14.37
CA ALA A 232 -6.68 1.28 13.00
C ALA A 232 -6.68 2.65 12.32
N ARG A 233 -7.13 3.71 13.01
CA ARG A 233 -7.09 5.08 12.49
C ARG A 233 -5.65 5.51 12.19
N ARG A 234 -4.73 5.38 13.15
CA ARG A 234 -3.31 5.77 12.97
C ARG A 234 -2.68 5.04 11.78
N THR A 235 -2.87 3.74 11.68
CA THR A 235 -2.32 2.91 10.58
C THR A 235 -2.95 3.25 9.22
N MET A 236 -4.26 3.51 9.18
CA MET A 236 -4.98 3.93 7.96
C MET A 236 -4.57 5.32 7.48
N THR A 237 -4.42 6.29 8.37
CA THR A 237 -3.92 7.63 8.02
C THR A 237 -2.49 7.54 7.44
N ASN A 238 -1.64 6.70 8.02
CA ASN A 238 -0.29 6.45 7.50
C ASN A 238 -0.33 5.77 6.13
N ALA A 239 -1.22 4.80 5.90
CA ALA A 239 -1.41 4.15 4.61
C ALA A 239 -1.80 5.17 3.53
N LEU A 240 -2.72 6.09 3.86
CA LEU A 240 -3.19 7.13 2.95
C LEU A 240 -2.07 8.11 2.57
N ARG A 241 -1.25 8.53 3.54
CA ARG A 241 -0.13 9.47 3.31
C ARG A 241 1.02 8.83 2.53
N LYS A 242 1.26 7.52 2.71
CA LYS A 242 2.31 6.78 1.96
C LYS A 242 1.92 6.45 0.52
N ALA A 243 0.63 6.52 0.16
CA ALA A 243 0.18 6.28 -1.21
C ALA A 243 0.66 7.38 -2.18
N PRO A 244 1.00 7.03 -3.44
CA PRO A 244 1.51 8.02 -4.40
C PRO A 244 0.48 9.11 -4.69
N GLN A 245 0.94 10.36 -4.81
CA GLN A 245 0.07 11.54 -4.81
C GLN A 245 -0.88 11.60 -6.03
N HIS A 246 -0.37 11.36 -7.25
CA HIS A 246 -1.12 11.68 -8.48
C HIS A 246 -1.87 10.51 -9.15
N THR A 247 -1.49 9.25 -8.93
CA THR A 247 -1.96 8.12 -9.78
C THR A 247 -2.85 7.11 -9.07
N ALA A 248 -2.79 6.99 -7.74
CA ALA A 248 -3.49 5.94 -6.99
C ALA A 248 -4.94 6.29 -6.63
N VAL A 249 -5.77 6.63 -7.63
CA VAL A 249 -7.16 7.05 -7.38
C VAL A 249 -7.95 5.92 -6.69
N GLY A 250 -8.03 4.73 -7.29
CA GLY A 250 -8.83 3.61 -6.77
C GLY A 250 -8.45 3.17 -5.35
N PHE A 251 -7.15 2.97 -5.09
CA PHE A 251 -6.66 2.60 -3.75
C PHE A 251 -7.02 3.67 -2.71
N LYS A 252 -6.81 4.95 -3.03
CA LYS A 252 -7.21 6.05 -2.14
C LYS A 252 -8.71 6.06 -1.88
N GLN A 253 -9.54 5.74 -2.89
CA GLN A 253 -10.99 5.67 -2.67
C GLN A 253 -11.33 4.63 -1.60
N THR A 254 -10.78 3.42 -1.71
CA THR A 254 -11.06 2.34 -0.75
C THR A 254 -10.54 2.67 0.65
N VAL A 255 -9.32 3.22 0.76
CA VAL A 255 -8.74 3.63 2.05
C VAL A 255 -9.58 4.73 2.70
N HIS A 256 -10.02 5.75 1.93
CA HIS A 256 -10.87 6.82 2.46
C HIS A 256 -12.23 6.31 2.94
N LYS A 257 -12.89 5.42 2.20
CA LYS A 257 -14.16 4.81 2.62
C LYS A 257 -14.02 4.15 3.98
N LEU A 258 -12.97 3.35 4.17
CA LEU A 258 -12.74 2.65 5.44
C LEU A 258 -12.29 3.59 6.56
N LEU A 259 -11.43 4.57 6.26
CA LEU A 259 -10.98 5.57 7.23
C LEU A 259 -12.16 6.36 7.80
N ILE A 260 -13.09 6.81 6.96
CA ILE A 260 -14.30 7.52 7.40
C ILE A 260 -15.11 6.65 8.35
N VAL A 261 -15.30 5.36 8.05
CA VAL A 261 -16.04 4.44 8.92
C VAL A 261 -15.33 4.27 10.27
N VAL A 262 -14.00 4.15 10.29
CA VAL A 262 -13.23 4.03 11.55
C VAL A 262 -13.26 5.33 12.37
N GLU A 263 -13.17 6.49 11.73
CA GLU A 263 -13.29 7.79 12.42
C GLU A 263 -14.68 7.96 13.05
N LEU A 264 -15.74 7.63 12.29
CA LEU A 264 -17.10 7.60 12.83
C LEU A 264 -17.27 6.57 13.96
N LEU A 265 -16.52 5.46 13.92
CA LEU A 265 -16.55 4.45 14.99
C LEU A 265 -15.86 4.93 16.29
N LEU A 266 -14.88 5.83 16.18
CA LEU A 266 -14.27 6.52 17.32
C LEU A 266 -15.15 7.65 17.88
N GLY A 267 -16.19 8.05 17.14
CA GLY A 267 -17.01 9.21 17.48
C GLY A 267 -16.38 10.56 17.10
N GLU A 268 -15.37 10.54 16.23
CA GLU A 268 -14.79 11.75 15.64
C GLU A 268 -15.38 11.99 14.25
N ILE A 269 -15.69 13.25 13.95
CA ILE A 269 -16.27 13.62 12.66
C ILE A 269 -15.13 13.84 11.65
N PRO A 270 -15.18 13.21 10.45
CA PRO A 270 -14.15 13.38 9.44
C PRO A 270 -14.18 14.79 8.83
N ASP A 271 -13.00 15.29 8.45
CA ASP A 271 -12.86 16.61 7.84
C ASP A 271 -13.59 16.72 6.49
N ARG A 272 -14.32 17.83 6.31
CA ARG A 272 -15.06 18.12 5.06
C ARG A 272 -14.17 18.15 3.82
N LEU A 273 -12.88 18.44 3.98
CA LEU A 273 -11.88 18.47 2.91
C LEU A 273 -11.73 17.10 2.23
N GLN A 274 -11.89 16.00 2.97
CA GLN A 274 -11.77 14.64 2.43
C GLN A 274 -12.83 14.36 1.35
N PHE A 275 -14.01 15.01 1.44
CA PHE A 275 -15.13 14.82 0.53
C PHE A 275 -15.11 15.72 -0.72
N ARG A 276 -14.25 16.75 -0.75
CA ARG A 276 -14.19 17.74 -1.85
C ARG A 276 -13.37 17.31 -3.05
N GLN A 277 -12.60 16.22 -2.97
CA GLN A 277 -11.73 15.81 -4.08
C GLN A 277 -12.56 15.36 -5.31
N PRO A 278 -12.33 15.91 -6.52
CA PRO A 278 -13.20 15.70 -7.69
C PRO A 278 -13.33 14.23 -8.09
N SER A 279 -12.22 13.49 -8.09
CA SER A 279 -12.17 12.07 -8.49
C SER A 279 -12.77 11.12 -7.45
N LEU A 280 -13.00 11.59 -6.22
CA LEU A 280 -13.39 10.78 -5.07
C LEU A 280 -14.84 11.05 -4.63
N LYS A 281 -15.38 12.23 -4.96
CA LYS A 281 -16.70 12.70 -4.58
C LYS A 281 -17.83 11.72 -4.93
N ARG A 282 -17.81 11.12 -6.13
CA ARG A 282 -18.86 10.18 -6.56
C ARG A 282 -18.91 8.93 -5.69
N SER A 283 -17.75 8.34 -5.39
CA SER A 283 -17.64 7.12 -4.58
C SER A 283 -17.91 7.37 -3.10
N LEU A 284 -17.68 8.59 -2.59
CA LEU A 284 -17.89 8.95 -1.18
C LEU A 284 -19.28 9.50 -0.86
N MET A 285 -20.12 9.79 -1.86
CA MET A 285 -21.45 10.37 -1.62
C MET A 285 -22.31 9.56 -0.62
N PRO A 286 -22.37 8.21 -0.67
CA PRO A 286 -23.11 7.43 0.33
C PRO A 286 -22.53 7.57 1.74
N TYR A 287 -21.20 7.57 1.86
CA TYR A 287 -20.50 7.75 3.13
C TYR A 287 -20.65 9.17 3.69
N PHE A 288 -20.84 10.18 2.82
CA PHE A 288 -21.14 11.54 3.23
C PHE A 288 -22.53 11.64 3.89
N LEU A 289 -23.56 11.01 3.28
CA LEU A 289 -24.89 10.96 3.89
C LEU A 289 -24.88 10.19 5.22
N LEU A 290 -24.07 9.13 5.31
CA LEU A 290 -23.82 8.41 6.56
C LEU A 290 -23.22 9.33 7.62
N THR A 291 -22.15 10.08 7.30
CA THR A 291 -21.55 11.04 8.25
C THR A 291 -22.53 12.11 8.69
N GLN A 292 -23.43 12.56 7.80
CA GLN A 292 -24.46 13.54 8.13
C GLN A 292 -25.45 12.98 9.15
N ALA A 293 -25.92 11.74 8.96
CA ALA A 293 -26.80 11.06 9.91
C ALA A 293 -26.13 10.92 11.29
N VAL A 294 -24.87 10.43 11.33
CA VAL A 294 -24.12 10.26 12.58
C VAL A 294 -23.91 11.59 13.31
N ARG A 295 -23.53 12.66 12.59
CA ARG A 295 -23.35 13.99 13.17
C ARG A 295 -24.62 14.56 13.78
N THR A 296 -25.77 14.33 13.13
CA THR A 296 -27.06 14.80 13.66
C THR A 296 -27.58 13.97 14.85
N GLY A 297 -27.05 12.76 15.07
CA GLY A 297 -27.48 11.89 16.17
C GLY A 297 -28.89 11.32 16.00
N ASN A 298 -29.47 11.34 14.78
CA ASN A 298 -30.83 10.87 14.52
C ASN A 298 -30.85 9.44 13.95
N LEU A 299 -31.53 8.52 14.65
CA LEU A 299 -31.62 7.11 14.28
C LEU A 299 -32.46 6.85 13.02
N ALA A 300 -33.56 7.56 12.80
CA ALA A 300 -34.39 7.36 11.61
C ALA A 300 -33.65 7.71 10.32
N LYS A 301 -32.92 8.83 10.31
CA LYS A 301 -32.08 9.21 9.16
C LYS A 301 -30.98 8.19 8.90
N PHE A 302 -30.41 7.61 9.96
CA PHE A 302 -29.40 6.56 9.84
C PHE A 302 -30.00 5.30 9.18
N ASN A 303 -31.17 4.85 9.63
CA ASN A 303 -31.86 3.69 9.05
C ASN A 303 -32.22 3.93 7.57
N GLN A 304 -32.76 5.11 7.23
CA GLN A 304 -33.07 5.47 5.84
C GLN A 304 -31.84 5.42 4.92
N VAL A 305 -30.68 5.92 5.39
CA VAL A 305 -29.43 5.87 4.61
C VAL A 305 -28.93 4.44 4.47
N LEU A 306 -29.10 3.61 5.50
CA LEU A 306 -28.72 2.20 5.49
C LEU A 306 -29.57 1.39 4.51
N ASP A 307 -30.87 1.68 4.42
CA ASP A 307 -31.79 1.03 3.48
C ASP A 307 -31.52 1.46 2.03
N GLN A 308 -31.28 2.76 1.79
CA GLN A 308 -31.03 3.28 0.44
C GLN A 308 -29.68 2.86 -0.15
N PHE A 309 -28.65 2.69 0.68
CA PHE A 309 -27.28 2.42 0.23
C PHE A 309 -26.70 1.08 0.71
N GLY A 310 -27.53 0.20 1.29
CA GLY A 310 -27.13 -1.09 1.84
C GLY A 310 -26.30 -1.94 0.86
N ASP A 311 -26.76 -2.09 -0.37
CA ASP A 311 -26.07 -2.89 -1.41
C ASP A 311 -24.66 -2.38 -1.72
N LYS A 312 -24.47 -1.05 -1.71
CA LYS A 312 -23.15 -0.45 -1.96
C LYS A 312 -22.19 -0.71 -0.79
N PHE A 313 -22.69 -0.70 0.44
CA PHE A 313 -21.90 -1.02 1.63
C PHE A 313 -21.55 -2.51 1.72
N GLN A 314 -22.43 -3.39 1.25
CA GLN A 314 -22.15 -4.82 1.14
C GLN A 314 -21.09 -5.10 0.07
N ALA A 315 -21.19 -4.46 -1.10
CA ALA A 315 -20.17 -4.57 -2.15
C ALA A 315 -18.78 -4.10 -1.69
N ASP A 316 -18.73 -3.09 -0.81
CA ASP A 316 -17.48 -2.60 -0.22
C ASP A 316 -16.97 -3.47 0.96
N GLY A 317 -17.77 -4.42 1.46
CA GLY A 317 -17.42 -5.27 2.61
C GLY A 317 -17.29 -4.49 3.94
N THR A 318 -17.91 -3.32 4.04
CA THR A 318 -17.88 -2.43 5.23
C THR A 318 -19.17 -2.47 6.04
N TYR A 319 -20.18 -3.19 5.56
CA TYR A 319 -21.51 -3.28 6.18
C TYR A 319 -21.49 -3.71 7.66
N THR A 320 -20.64 -4.68 8.02
CA THR A 320 -20.51 -5.15 9.41
C THR A 320 -20.03 -4.06 10.38
N LEU A 321 -19.14 -3.18 9.91
CA LEU A 321 -18.66 -2.03 10.67
C LEU A 321 -19.74 -0.93 10.75
N ILE A 322 -20.51 -0.75 9.68
CA ILE A 322 -21.56 0.28 9.61
C ILE A 322 -22.72 -0.03 10.56
N ILE A 323 -23.15 -1.29 10.69
CA ILE A 323 -24.21 -1.65 11.66
C ILE A 323 -23.83 -1.23 13.09
N ARG A 324 -22.54 -1.35 13.44
CA ARG A 324 -22.02 -0.97 14.77
C ARG A 324 -22.09 0.54 15.01
N LEU A 325 -22.17 1.37 13.96
CA LEU A 325 -22.30 2.82 14.11
C LEU A 325 -23.59 3.22 14.83
N ARG A 326 -24.64 2.38 14.85
CA ARG A 326 -25.90 2.70 15.56
C ARG A 326 -25.65 3.08 17.03
N HIS A 327 -24.78 2.34 17.74
CA HIS A 327 -24.41 2.68 19.12
C HIS A 327 -23.66 4.01 19.21
N ASN A 328 -22.85 4.36 18.21
CA ASN A 328 -22.12 5.62 18.17
C ASN A 328 -22.97 6.81 17.78
N VAL A 329 -23.99 6.63 16.92
CA VAL A 329 -25.01 7.66 16.65
C VAL A 329 -25.69 8.05 17.95
N ILE A 330 -26.08 7.05 18.76
CA ILE A 330 -26.70 7.27 20.07
C ILE A 330 -25.71 8.00 21.00
N LYS A 331 -24.47 7.49 21.16
CA LYS A 331 -23.45 8.15 22.01
C LYS A 331 -23.21 9.61 21.61
N THR A 332 -23.11 9.89 20.32
CA THR A 332 -22.90 11.24 19.78
C THR A 332 -24.12 12.12 20.04
N GLY A 333 -25.34 11.59 19.83
CA GLY A 333 -26.58 12.29 20.11
C GLY A 333 -26.74 12.65 21.59
N VAL A 334 -26.49 11.70 22.50
CA VAL A 334 -26.57 11.96 23.95
C VAL A 334 -25.49 12.96 24.37
N ARG A 335 -24.26 12.86 23.86
CA ARG A 335 -23.20 13.84 24.13
C ARG A 335 -23.62 15.25 23.67
N MET A 336 -24.19 15.38 22.47
CA MET A 336 -24.68 16.66 21.95
C MET A 336 -25.79 17.26 22.83
N ILE A 337 -26.71 16.43 23.32
CA ILE A 337 -27.77 16.87 24.24
C ILE A 337 -27.17 17.34 25.57
N SER A 338 -26.22 16.59 26.14
CA SER A 338 -25.58 16.96 27.41
C SER A 338 -24.79 18.27 27.35
N LEU A 339 -24.19 18.59 26.20
CA LEU A 339 -23.50 19.85 25.96
C LEU A 339 -24.47 21.03 25.77
N SER A 340 -25.67 20.76 25.27
CA SER A 340 -26.66 21.79 24.95
C SER A 340 -27.54 22.15 26.15
N TYR A 341 -27.77 21.21 27.06
CA TYR A 341 -28.70 21.37 28.18
C TYR A 341 -28.02 21.09 29.52
N SER A 342 -28.22 21.99 30.50
CA SER A 342 -27.81 21.75 31.89
C SER A 342 -28.73 20.74 32.59
N ARG A 343 -30.04 20.81 32.32
CA ARG A 343 -31.06 19.90 32.82
C ARG A 343 -32.02 19.56 31.71
N ILE A 344 -32.35 18.29 31.55
CA ILE A 344 -33.31 17.82 30.55
C ILE A 344 -34.10 16.62 31.08
N SER A 345 -35.38 16.54 30.73
CA SER A 345 -36.22 15.39 31.10
C SER A 345 -35.88 14.15 30.25
N LEU A 346 -36.09 12.96 30.81
CA LEU A 346 -35.88 11.70 30.09
C LEU A 346 -36.86 11.54 28.89
N ALA A 347 -38.09 12.06 29.04
CA ALA A 347 -39.10 12.05 27.98
C ALA A 347 -38.65 12.88 26.76
N ASP A 348 -38.07 14.08 26.98
CA ASP A 348 -37.58 14.93 25.91
C ASP A 348 -36.35 14.33 25.20
N ILE A 349 -35.50 13.62 25.95
CA ILE A 349 -34.36 12.89 25.38
C ILE A 349 -34.88 11.79 24.44
N ALA A 350 -35.86 11.00 24.88
CA ALA A 350 -36.46 9.94 24.08
C ALA A 350 -37.07 10.49 22.78
N GLN A 351 -37.81 11.60 22.87
CA GLN A 351 -38.45 12.22 21.70
C GLN A 351 -37.42 12.76 20.70
N LYS A 352 -36.32 13.37 21.18
CA LYS A 352 -35.27 13.92 20.30
C LYS A 352 -34.42 12.86 19.62
N LEU A 353 -34.12 11.77 20.32
CA LEU A 353 -33.38 10.64 19.77
C LEU A 353 -34.26 9.66 18.99
N GLN A 354 -35.58 9.84 19.04
CA GLN A 354 -36.59 8.94 18.47
C GLN A 354 -36.43 7.52 19.04
N LEU A 355 -36.33 7.44 20.37
CA LEU A 355 -36.37 6.19 21.12
C LEU A 355 -37.83 5.85 21.45
N ASP A 356 -38.12 4.55 21.54
CA ASP A 356 -39.48 4.05 21.69
C ASP A 356 -40.04 4.24 23.12
N SER A 357 -39.16 4.24 24.14
CA SER A 357 -39.55 4.38 25.55
C SER A 357 -38.68 5.39 26.32
N PRO A 358 -39.25 6.15 27.29
CA PRO A 358 -38.47 6.95 28.23
C PRO A 358 -37.58 6.10 29.16
N GLU A 359 -37.95 4.84 29.41
CA GLU A 359 -37.14 3.90 30.20
C GLU A 359 -35.84 3.53 29.46
N ASP A 360 -35.92 3.33 28.14
CA ASP A 360 -34.75 3.07 27.30
C ASP A 360 -33.79 4.26 27.29
N ALA A 361 -34.32 5.48 27.32
CA ALA A 361 -33.50 6.68 27.43
C ALA A 361 -32.73 6.72 28.74
N GLU A 362 -33.33 6.28 29.86
CA GLU A 362 -32.64 6.18 31.15
C GLU A 362 -31.48 5.18 31.09
N PHE A 363 -31.71 3.97 30.57
CA PHE A 363 -30.67 2.95 30.46
C PHE A 363 -29.50 3.39 29.55
N ILE A 364 -29.80 4.07 28.45
CA ILE A 364 -28.78 4.59 27.52
C ILE A 364 -27.95 5.69 28.19
N VAL A 365 -28.59 6.63 28.90
CA VAL A 365 -27.87 7.70 29.60
C VAL A 365 -27.04 7.13 30.74
N ALA A 366 -27.57 6.19 31.52
CA ALA A 366 -26.82 5.49 32.56
C ALA A 366 -25.60 4.74 31.99
N LYS A 367 -25.76 4.10 30.83
CA LYS A 367 -24.64 3.47 30.10
C LYS A 367 -23.60 4.51 29.66
N ALA A 368 -24.03 5.67 29.15
CA ALA A 368 -23.13 6.73 28.71
C ALA A 368 -22.31 7.33 29.88
N ILE A 369 -22.92 7.44 31.07
CA ILE A 369 -22.23 7.87 32.30
C ILE A 369 -21.20 6.82 32.73
N ARG A 370 -21.59 5.53 32.75
CA ARG A 370 -20.68 4.43 33.10
C ARG A 370 -19.50 4.31 32.12
N ASP A 371 -19.73 4.55 30.84
CA ASP A 371 -18.68 4.54 29.81
C ASP A 371 -17.79 5.80 29.87
N GLY A 372 -18.08 6.76 30.76
CA GLY A 372 -17.32 8.01 30.89
C GLY A 372 -17.48 8.97 29.71
N VAL A 373 -18.53 8.79 28.89
CA VAL A 373 -18.79 9.65 27.72
C VAL A 373 -19.36 11.00 28.15
N ILE A 374 -20.10 11.01 29.27
CA ILE A 374 -20.83 12.17 29.79
C ILE A 374 -20.70 12.19 31.32
N GLU A 375 -20.42 13.36 31.86
CA GLU A 375 -20.44 13.61 33.30
C GLU A 375 -21.79 14.21 33.70
N ALA A 376 -22.75 13.35 34.01
CA ALA A 376 -24.08 13.74 34.44
C ALA A 376 -24.57 12.88 35.61
N SER A 377 -25.51 13.41 36.39
CA SER A 377 -26.25 12.70 37.43
C SER A 377 -27.70 12.53 37.00
N ILE A 378 -28.25 11.34 37.20
CA ILE A 378 -29.66 11.03 36.93
C ILE A 378 -30.44 11.17 38.24
N ASN A 379 -31.58 11.86 38.22
CA ASN A 379 -32.54 11.83 39.33
C ASN A 379 -33.78 11.04 38.88
N HIS A 380 -33.92 9.82 39.39
CA HIS A 380 -34.99 8.90 39.03
C HIS A 380 -36.38 9.39 39.50
N GLU A 381 -36.49 9.93 40.73
CA GLU A 381 -37.76 10.38 41.30
C GLU A 381 -38.42 11.53 40.53
N LYS A 382 -37.59 12.41 39.93
CA LYS A 382 -38.06 13.58 39.18
C LYS A 382 -37.90 13.43 37.66
N GLY A 383 -37.38 12.30 37.19
CA GLY A 383 -37.30 11.97 35.77
C GLY A 383 -36.41 12.89 34.91
N TYR A 384 -35.38 13.52 35.49
CA TYR A 384 -34.46 14.40 34.75
C TYR A 384 -32.99 14.02 34.93
N VAL A 385 -32.21 14.36 33.91
CA VAL A 385 -30.75 14.26 33.89
C VAL A 385 -30.18 15.65 34.11
N GLN A 386 -29.23 15.76 35.04
CA GLN A 386 -28.51 17.00 35.33
C GLN A 386 -27.03 16.80 34.96
N SER A 387 -26.53 17.59 34.01
CA SER A 387 -25.09 17.61 33.70
C SER A 387 -24.32 18.30 34.83
N LYS A 388 -23.10 17.81 35.10
CA LYS A 388 -22.17 18.51 35.99
C LYS A 388 -21.63 19.74 35.26
N GLU A 389 -21.27 20.78 36.01
CA GLU A 389 -20.67 21.99 35.44
C GLU A 389 -19.37 21.65 34.72
N MET A 390 -19.14 22.33 33.59
CA MET A 390 -17.91 22.18 32.80
C MET A 390 -16.74 22.71 33.63
N ILE A 391 -15.85 21.82 34.05
CA ILE A 391 -14.58 22.19 34.68
C ILE A 391 -13.70 22.86 33.62
N ASP A 392 -13.00 23.93 34.00
CA ASP A 392 -12.02 24.56 33.11
C ASP A 392 -10.95 23.56 32.68
N ILE A 393 -10.93 23.22 31.39
CA ILE A 393 -10.02 22.23 30.80
C ILE A 393 -8.56 22.59 31.08
N TYR A 394 -8.22 23.88 31.20
CA TYR A 394 -6.87 24.36 31.51
C TYR A 394 -6.39 24.04 32.93
N SER A 395 -7.30 23.79 33.87
CA SER A 395 -6.95 23.32 35.22
C SER A 395 -6.54 21.85 35.23
N THR A 396 -6.85 21.11 34.15
CA THR A 396 -6.56 19.69 34.01
C THR A 396 -5.22 19.44 33.32
N ARG A 397 -4.77 18.18 33.33
CA ARG A 397 -3.56 17.72 32.63
C ARG A 397 -3.76 17.54 31.12
N GLU A 398 -4.98 17.65 30.61
CA GLU A 398 -5.31 17.34 29.22
C GLU A 398 -4.54 18.18 28.19
N PRO A 399 -4.34 19.51 28.37
CA PRO A 399 -3.49 20.31 27.48
C PRO A 399 -2.04 19.83 27.49
N GLN A 400 -1.49 19.48 28.66
CA GLN A 400 -0.12 18.98 28.78
C GLN A 400 0.07 17.67 27.99
N LEU A 401 -0.89 16.75 28.06
CA LEU A 401 -0.86 15.49 27.30
C LEU A 401 -0.92 15.74 25.79
N ALA A 402 -1.78 16.66 25.34
CA ALA A 402 -1.88 17.03 23.93
C ALA A 402 -0.57 17.67 23.41
N PHE A 403 0.05 18.55 24.20
CA PHE A 403 1.37 19.11 23.86
C PHE A 403 2.45 18.05 23.84
N HIS A 404 2.48 17.14 24.81
CA HIS A 404 3.48 16.07 24.85
C HIS A 404 3.41 15.18 23.59
N GLN A 405 2.20 14.78 23.17
CA GLN A 405 2.01 14.02 21.93
C GLN A 405 2.51 14.79 20.70
N ARG A 406 2.21 16.09 20.60
CA ARG A 406 2.68 16.94 19.49
C ARG A 406 4.19 17.12 19.48
N ILE A 407 4.79 17.39 20.64
CA ILE A 407 6.23 17.60 20.77
C ILE A 407 6.99 16.33 20.41
N SER A 408 6.57 15.17 20.93
CA SER A 408 7.16 13.87 20.55
C SER A 408 7.13 13.67 19.04
N PHE A 409 5.96 13.88 18.41
CA PHE A 409 5.81 13.72 16.97
C PHE A 409 6.69 14.68 16.16
N CYS A 410 6.77 15.95 16.56
CA CYS A 410 7.62 16.94 15.90
C CYS A 410 9.12 16.61 16.04
N LEU A 411 9.55 16.20 17.22
CA LEU A 411 10.94 15.79 17.47
C LEU A 411 11.31 14.52 16.70
N ASP A 412 10.38 13.56 16.58
CA ASP A 412 10.58 12.37 15.76
C ASP A 412 10.76 12.72 14.28
N ILE A 413 9.95 13.63 13.75
CA ILE A 413 10.12 14.14 12.37
C ILE A 413 11.47 14.83 12.20
N HIS A 414 11.88 15.66 13.16
CA HIS A 414 13.17 16.33 13.12
C HIS A 414 14.32 15.30 13.09
N ASN A 415 14.31 14.33 14.00
CA ASN A 415 15.31 13.26 14.07
C ASN A 415 15.34 12.39 12.80
N MET A 416 14.18 12.02 12.25
CA MET A 416 14.09 11.28 11.00
C MET A 416 14.62 12.10 9.81
N SER A 417 14.31 13.40 9.77
CA SER A 417 14.77 14.29 8.70
C SER A 417 16.29 14.48 8.76
N VAL A 418 16.86 14.67 9.95
CA VAL A 418 18.32 14.74 10.14
C VAL A 418 18.99 13.43 9.74
N LYS A 419 18.42 12.27 10.14
CA LYS A 419 18.93 10.95 9.70
C LYS A 419 18.88 10.81 8.18
N ALA A 420 17.80 11.23 7.53
CA ALA A 420 17.67 11.20 6.07
C ALA A 420 18.64 12.17 5.37
N MET A 421 18.87 13.37 5.93
CA MET A 421 19.84 14.34 5.40
C MET A 421 21.29 13.88 5.48
N ARG A 422 21.62 12.88 6.32
CA ARG A 422 22.96 12.28 6.37
C ARG A 422 23.26 11.30 5.22
N PHE A 423 22.25 10.88 4.44
CA PHE A 423 22.47 9.98 3.28
C PHE A 423 22.90 10.68 1.98
N PRO A 424 22.39 11.87 1.61
CA PRO A 424 22.90 12.67 0.48
C PRO A 424 24.40 13.07 0.54
N PRO A 425 25.01 13.44 1.69
CA PRO A 425 26.39 13.92 1.71
C PRO A 425 27.43 12.83 1.43
N LYS A 426 27.16 11.56 1.73
CA LYS A 426 28.14 10.48 1.49
C LYS A 426 28.41 10.19 0.00
N SER A 427 27.44 10.43 -0.89
CA SER A 427 27.68 10.29 -2.33
C SER A 427 28.46 11.48 -2.91
N TYR A 428 28.19 12.70 -2.43
CA TYR A 428 28.93 13.89 -2.85
C TYR A 428 30.37 13.90 -2.34
N ASN A 429 30.60 13.47 -1.09
CA ASN A 429 31.94 13.38 -0.52
C ASN A 429 32.80 12.34 -1.23
N LYS A 430 32.20 11.22 -1.70
CA LYS A 430 32.94 10.22 -2.48
C LYS A 430 33.51 10.78 -3.79
N ASP A 431 32.76 11.65 -4.46
CA ASP A 431 33.20 12.27 -5.71
C ASP A 431 34.27 13.37 -5.46
N LEU A 432 34.21 14.05 -4.31
CA LEU A 432 35.20 15.06 -3.89
C LEU A 432 36.51 14.43 -3.40
N GLU A 433 36.44 13.39 -2.55
CA GLU A 433 37.61 12.64 -2.08
C GLU A 433 38.39 12.05 -3.27
N SER A 434 37.68 11.52 -4.29
CA SER A 434 38.33 11.03 -5.52
C SER A 434 38.95 12.15 -6.38
N ALA A 435 38.49 13.40 -6.24
CA ALA A 435 39.04 14.54 -6.98
C ALA A 435 40.26 15.14 -6.27
N GLU A 436 40.25 15.19 -4.93
CA GLU A 436 41.40 15.58 -4.11
C GLU A 436 42.53 14.56 -4.21
N GLU A 437 42.22 13.26 -4.10
CA GLU A 437 43.21 12.17 -4.25
C GLU A 437 43.78 12.06 -5.68
N ARG A 438 43.13 12.68 -6.67
CA ARG A 438 43.62 12.81 -8.05
C ARG A 438 44.50 14.03 -8.21
N ARG A 439 44.17 15.15 -7.55
CA ARG A 439 45.03 16.34 -7.45
C ARG A 439 46.31 16.05 -6.68
N GLU A 440 46.24 15.32 -5.58
CA GLU A 440 47.44 14.95 -4.81
C GLU A 440 48.40 14.08 -5.63
N ARG A 441 47.89 13.16 -6.46
CA ARG A 441 48.72 12.40 -7.41
C ARG A 441 49.33 13.26 -8.49
N GLU A 442 48.56 14.14 -9.12
CA GLU A 442 49.10 15.10 -10.11
C GLU A 442 50.15 16.01 -9.49
N GLN A 443 49.98 16.38 -8.21
CA GLN A 443 50.93 17.21 -7.48
C GLN A 443 52.20 16.43 -7.10
N GLN A 444 52.09 15.16 -6.71
CA GLN A 444 53.25 14.28 -6.49
C GLN A 444 54.02 14.03 -7.79
N ASP A 445 53.34 13.83 -8.92
CA ASP A 445 53.99 13.66 -10.23
C ASP A 445 54.71 14.96 -10.67
N LEU A 446 54.14 16.12 -10.36
CA LEU A 446 54.77 17.43 -10.59
C LEU A 446 55.96 17.68 -9.66
N GLU A 447 55.88 17.28 -8.39
CA GLU A 447 56.98 17.36 -7.44
C GLU A 447 58.14 16.44 -7.84
N PHE A 448 57.86 15.20 -8.25
CA PHE A 448 58.88 14.29 -8.81
C PHE A 448 59.54 14.84 -10.07
N ALA A 449 58.75 15.41 -10.99
CA ALA A 449 59.29 16.04 -12.20
C ALA A 449 60.12 17.27 -11.88
N LYS A 450 59.78 17.99 -10.81
CA LYS A 450 60.53 19.17 -10.35
C LYS A 450 61.82 18.77 -9.64
N GLU A 451 61.82 17.73 -8.82
CA GLU A 451 63.03 17.16 -8.21
C GLU A 451 64.01 16.68 -9.29
N MET A 452 63.53 15.96 -10.32
CA MET A 452 64.37 15.57 -11.46
C MET A 452 64.91 16.78 -12.25
N ALA A 453 64.11 17.84 -12.40
CA ALA A 453 64.56 19.06 -13.07
C ALA A 453 65.57 19.87 -12.25
N GLU A 454 65.44 19.88 -10.92
CA GLU A 454 66.41 20.51 -10.02
C GLU A 454 67.72 19.70 -9.95
N ASP A 455 67.66 18.35 -9.98
CA ASP A 455 68.84 17.48 -10.09
C ASP A 455 69.58 17.65 -11.44
N ASP A 456 68.85 17.86 -12.55
CA ASP A 456 69.44 18.15 -13.87
C ASP A 456 70.04 19.57 -13.95
N ASP A 457 69.46 20.57 -13.25
CA ASP A 457 69.98 21.94 -13.19
C ASP A 457 71.19 22.09 -12.24
N ASP A 458 71.32 21.24 -11.20
CA ASP A 458 72.45 21.23 -10.27
C ASP A 458 73.71 20.52 -10.79
N GLY A 459 73.65 19.93 -12.00
CA GLY A 459 74.84 19.56 -12.77
C GLY A 459 75.79 18.56 -12.10
N PHE A 460 75.29 17.67 -11.24
CA PHE A 460 76.03 16.51 -10.73
C PHE A 460 75.48 15.22 -11.37
N PRO A 461 76.33 14.40 -12.03
CA PRO A 461 75.89 13.19 -12.72
C PRO A 461 75.47 12.05 -11.79
#